data_AF-A0A945V333-F1
#
_entry.id   AF-A0A945V333-F1
#
_cell.length_a   1.000
_cell.length_b   1.000
_cell.length_c   1.000
_cell.angle_alpha   90.00
_cell.angle_beta   90.00
_cell.angle_gamma   90.00
#
_symmetry.space_group_name_H-M   'P 1'
#
loop_
_entity.id
_entity.type
_entity.pdbx_description
1 polymer ?
#
loop_
_entity_poly.entity_id
_entity_poly.type
_entity_poly.pdbx_seq_one_letter_code
_entity_poly.pdbx_strand_id
1 'polypeptide(L)' 'MTQHRVAIIGLGIMGRRMVGNFEKHPLFQVVGVWDPLEQSISKT' A
#
# COMPACT_ATOMS: atom_id res chain seq x y z
N MET A 1 15.44 15.00 0.40
CA MET A 1 15.52 13.60 -0.07
C MET A 1 14.28 13.32 -0.90
N THR A 2 14.42 12.70 -2.06
CA THR A 2 13.28 12.38 -2.94
C THR A 2 12.66 11.05 -2.51
N GLN A 3 11.35 11.02 -2.26
CA GLN A 3 10.63 9.78 -1.93
C GLN A 3 10.26 9.01 -3.20
N HIS A 4 10.36 7.69 -3.14
CA HIS A 4 9.89 6.79 -4.19
C HIS A 4 8.38 6.59 -4.05
N ARG A 5 7.63 6.95 -5.09
CA ARG A 5 6.17 6.78 -5.15
C ARG A 5 5.85 5.34 -5.52
N VAL A 6 5.04 4.67 -4.71
CA VAL A 6 4.67 3.27 -4.91
C VAL A 6 3.16 3.07 -4.87
N ALA A 7 2.66 2.09 -5.63
CA ALA A 7 1.28 1.62 -5.56
C ALA A 7 1.26 0.13 -5.21
N ILE A 8 0.28 -0.30 -4.43
CA ILE A 8 0.09 -1.71 -4.04
C ILE A 8 -1.11 -2.29 -4.79
N ILE A 9 -0.88 -3.38 -5.54
CA ILE A 9 -1.92 -4.13 -6.25
C ILE A 9 -2.11 -5.46 -5.51
N GLY A 10 -3.32 -5.70 -5.02
CA GLY A 10 -3.65 -6.82 -4.16
C GLY A 10 -3.50 -6.46 -2.68
N LEU A 11 -4.63 -6.44 -1.98
CA LEU A 11 -4.78 -6.14 -0.55
C LEU A 11 -5.08 -7.42 0.24
N GLY A 12 -4.43 -8.53 -0.12
CA GLY A 12 -4.35 -9.71 0.74
C GLY A 12 -3.52 -9.45 2.01
N ILE A 13 -3.18 -10.51 2.76
CA ILE A 13 -2.38 -10.37 3.99
C ILE A 13 -1.04 -9.67 3.71
N MET A 14 -0.37 -10.01 2.61
CA MET A 14 0.92 -9.42 2.28
C MET A 14 0.80 -7.96 1.81
N GLY A 15 -0.18 -7.64 0.97
CA GLY A 15 -0.39 -6.27 0.49
C GLY A 15 -0.62 -5.28 1.63
N ARG A 16 -1.44 -5.66 2.62
CA ARG A 16 -1.66 -4.84 3.83
C ARG A 16 -0.40 -4.67 4.67
N ARG A 17 0.42 -5.72 4.81
CA ARG A 17 1.72 -5.64 5.50
C ARG A 17 2.69 -4.74 4.74
N MET A 18 2.68 -4.77 3.41
CA MET A 18 3.51 -3.90 2.59
C MET A 18 3.12 -2.43 2.79
N VAL A 19 1.83 -2.09 2.76
CA VAL A 19 1.35 -0.73 3.06
C VAL A 19 1.90 -0.25 4.41
N GLY A 20 1.66 -1.01 5.48
CA GLY A 20 2.12 -0.63 6.81
C GLY A 20 3.64 -0.60 6.99
N ASN A 21 4.41 -1.31 6.16
CA ASN A 21 5.87 -1.24 6.16
C ASN A 21 6.38 -0.04 5.36
N PHE A 22 5.77 0.25 4.21
CA PHE A 22 6.13 1.40 3.38
C PHE A 22 5.85 2.73 4.09
N GLU A 23 4.74 2.84 4.82
CA GLU A 23 4.41 4.02 5.61
C GLU A 23 5.43 4.33 6.71
N LYS A 24 6.13 3.31 7.21
CA LYS A 24 7.18 3.47 8.24
C LYS A 24 8.55 3.82 7.66
N HIS A 25 8.74 3.67 6.35
CA HIS A 25 10.05 3.84 5.73
C HIS A 25 10.19 5.22 5.07
N PRO A 26 11.16 6.06 5.49
CA PRO A 26 11.19 7.48 5.09
C PRO A 26 11.44 7.71 3.58
N LEU A 27 11.98 6.72 2.87
CA LEU A 27 12.25 6.80 1.43
C LEU A 27 11.04 6.48 0.54
N PHE A 28 9.91 6.04 1.08
CA PHE A 28 8.76 5.61 0.27
C PHE A 28 7.50 6.41 0.60
N GLN A 29 6.65 6.56 -0.40
CA GLN A 29 5.32 7.14 -0.28
C GLN A 29 4.32 6.23 -1.01
N VAL A 30 3.36 5.67 -0.28
CA VAL A 30 2.23 4.95 -0.90
C VAL A 30 1.29 5.98 -1.51
N VAL A 31 1.10 5.94 -2.83
CA VAL A 31 0.26 6.89 -3.58
C VAL A 31 -1.00 6.26 -4.15
N GLY A 32 -1.20 4.96 -3.93
CA GLY A 32 -2.39 4.25 -4.38
C GLY A 32 -2.41 2.80 -3.91
N VAL A 33 -3.62 2.28 -3.77
CA VAL A 33 -3.90 0.87 -3.50
C VAL A 33 -5.03 0.40 -4.41
N TRP A 34 -5.02 -0.87 -4.77
CA TRP A 34 -6.08 -1.49 -5.57
C TRP A 34 -6.23 -2.98 -5.22
N ASP A 35 -7.46 -3.48 -5.28
CA ASP A 35 -7.79 -4.90 -5.16
C ASP A 35 -9.05 -5.21 -6.00
N PRO A 36 -9.18 -6.39 -6.63
CA PRO A 36 -10.39 -6.72 -7.38
C PRO A 36 -11.62 -6.95 -6.49
N LEU A 37 -11.42 -7.24 -5.20
CA LEU A 37 -12.48 -7.38 -4.23
C LEU A 37 -12.70 -6.03 -3.53
N GLU A 38 -13.84 -5.41 -3.78
CA GLU A 38 -14.22 -4.13 -3.17
C GLU A 38 -14.09 -4.15 -1.64
N GLN A 39 -14.46 -5.27 -1.01
CA GLN A 39 -14.35 -5.51 0.43
C GLN A 39 -12.93 -5.36 0.98
N SER A 40 -11.92 -5.65 0.15
CA SER A 40 -10.51 -5.49 0.53
C SER A 40 -10.09 -4.03 0.60
N ILE A 41 -10.74 -3.16 -0.18
CA ILE A 41 -10.49 -1.71 -0.24
C ILE A 41 -11.25 -1.02 0.90
N SER A 42 -12.52 -1.37 1.13
CA SER A 42 -13.40 -0.69 2.12
C SER A 42 -12.94 -0.79 3.59
N LYS A 43 -11.93 -1.61 3.89
CA LYS A 43 -11.36 -1.81 5.25
C LYS A 43 -10.01 -1.13 5.46
N THR A 44 -9.54 -0.35 4.49
CA THR A 44 -8.32 0.46 4.58
C THR A 44 -8.69 1.88 4.96
#